data_AF-A0A7J5ZXQ9-F1
#
_entry.id   AF-A0A7J5ZXQ9-F1
#
_cell.length_a   1.000
_cell.length_b   1.000
_cell.length_c   1.000
_cell.angle_alpha   90.00
_cell.angle_beta   90.00
_cell.angle_gamma   90.00
#
_symmetry.space_group_name_H-M   'P 1'
#
loop_
_entity.id
_entity.type
_entity.pdbx_description
1 polymer ?
#
loop_
_entity_poly.entity_id
_entity_poly.type
_entity_poly.pdbx_seq_one_letter_code
_entity_poly.pdbx_strand_id
1 'polypeptide(L)'
;MEVSRASMKVLLFLGIIFPQTSAVTHTLQYLYTALTPGMNFPEFTAVGLVDGQNIVYYDSSIMKMIPKTAWIQKINADDKDYWKTSTQEMQSDQEDLHHLLLTVMKDVNHTKVPPTASVFQKHSSPEVVCHATGFFPKTVMITWQKDGEDVHEDVELRETLPNQDGSFQKRSILTVSAEDLQKHTYTCVIQHSSLEKPPSEGPNLRGGAPIGIIVGAVVVLLVLVAVVAGIVVWKKKKNSGERRKEADVKFSENRFTLSNS
;
A
#
# COMPACT_ATOMS: atom_id res chain seq x y z
N MET A 1 -48.07 -56.18 -70.86
CA MET A 1 -46.98 -56.15 -69.87
C MET A 1 -46.25 -54.83 -70.05
N GLU A 2 -46.68 -53.77 -69.37
CA GLU A 2 -45.90 -52.53 -69.27
C GLU A 2 -45.06 -52.60 -68.00
N VAL A 3 -43.74 -52.47 -68.17
CA VAL A 3 -42.78 -52.46 -67.07
C VAL A 3 -42.70 -51.02 -66.55
N SER A 4 -43.29 -50.77 -65.38
CA SER A 4 -43.23 -49.47 -64.71
C SER A 4 -41.79 -49.20 -64.22
N ARG A 5 -41.18 -48.14 -64.74
CA ARG A 5 -39.81 -47.73 -64.44
C ARG A 5 -39.79 -46.89 -63.17
N ALA A 6 -39.49 -47.50 -62.01
CA ALA A 6 -39.29 -46.77 -60.77
C ALA A 6 -37.97 -45.97 -60.82
N SER A 7 -38.06 -44.65 -60.65
CA SER A 7 -36.93 -43.72 -60.61
C SER A 7 -36.32 -43.64 -59.20
N MET A 8 -35.17 -44.27 -59.00
CA MET A 8 -34.41 -44.22 -57.74
C MET A 8 -33.70 -42.86 -57.61
N LYS A 9 -34.19 -41.99 -56.72
CA LYS A 9 -33.51 -40.72 -56.39
C LYS A 9 -32.44 -40.98 -55.33
N VAL A 10 -31.16 -40.94 -55.71
CA VAL A 10 -30.03 -40.99 -54.77
C VAL A 10 -29.80 -39.57 -54.23
N LEU A 11 -30.03 -39.35 -52.94
CA LEU A 11 -29.66 -38.11 -52.23
C LEU A 11 -28.23 -38.26 -51.69
N LEU A 12 -27.28 -37.54 -52.29
CA LEU A 12 -25.91 -37.40 -51.76
C LEU A 12 -25.91 -36.28 -50.70
N PHE A 13 -25.82 -36.65 -49.42
CA PHE A 13 -25.54 -35.69 -48.35
C PHE A 13 -24.03 -35.40 -48.33
N LEU A 14 -23.60 -34.25 -48.85
CA LEU A 14 -22.26 -33.72 -48.53
C LEU A 14 -22.26 -33.26 -47.07
N GLY A 15 -21.73 -34.09 -46.18
CA GLY A 15 -21.43 -33.69 -44.81
C GLY A 15 -20.24 -32.74 -44.80
N ILE A 16 -20.46 -31.46 -44.59
CA ILE A 16 -19.40 -30.49 -44.32
C ILE A 16 -18.90 -30.74 -42.90
N ILE A 17 -17.70 -31.33 -42.77
CA ILE A 17 -17.01 -31.46 -41.49
C ILE A 17 -16.39 -30.08 -41.19
N PHE A 18 -17.03 -29.30 -40.31
CA PHE A 18 -16.38 -28.13 -39.73
C PHE A 18 -15.30 -28.62 -38.75
N PRO A 19 -14.02 -28.27 -38.93
CA PRO A 19 -13.01 -28.56 -37.92
C PRO A 19 -13.39 -27.78 -36.65
N GLN A 20 -13.68 -28.53 -35.57
CA GLN A 20 -13.90 -27.97 -34.25
C GLN A 20 -12.56 -27.40 -33.75
N THR A 21 -12.35 -26.09 -33.89
CA THR A 21 -11.23 -25.43 -33.23
C THR A 21 -11.59 -25.24 -31.76
N SER A 22 -11.11 -26.11 -30.88
CA SER A 22 -11.19 -25.83 -29.44
C SER A 22 -10.26 -24.66 -29.12
N ALA A 23 -10.83 -23.54 -28.69
CA ALA A 23 -10.07 -22.45 -28.09
C ALA A 23 -9.71 -22.86 -26.65
N VAL A 24 -8.42 -22.89 -26.34
CA VAL A 24 -7.93 -23.07 -24.97
C VAL A 24 -7.91 -21.70 -24.29
N THR A 25 -8.53 -21.60 -23.12
CA THR A 25 -8.49 -20.38 -22.29
C THR A 25 -7.35 -20.49 -21.28
N HIS A 26 -6.52 -19.45 -21.21
CA HIS A 26 -5.46 -19.30 -20.21
C HIS A 26 -5.86 -18.25 -19.17
N THR A 27 -5.43 -18.44 -17.92
CA THR A 27 -5.79 -17.57 -16.79
C THR A 27 -4.54 -17.06 -16.08
N LEU A 28 -4.44 -15.75 -15.88
CA LEU A 28 -3.45 -15.10 -15.03
C LEU A 28 -4.13 -14.58 -13.76
N GLN A 29 -3.60 -14.92 -12.58
CA GLN A 29 -4.11 -14.48 -11.29
C GLN A 29 -2.98 -13.93 -10.42
N TYR A 30 -3.28 -12.90 -9.65
CA TYR A 30 -2.40 -12.39 -8.61
C TYR A 30 -3.09 -12.48 -7.25
N LEU A 31 -2.39 -13.04 -6.28
CA LEU A 31 -2.83 -13.17 -4.90
C LEU A 31 -1.96 -12.29 -4.02
N TYR A 32 -2.58 -11.28 -3.40
CA TYR A 32 -1.92 -10.34 -2.50
C TYR A 32 -2.36 -10.62 -1.06
N THR A 33 -1.40 -10.68 -0.14
CA THR A 33 -1.66 -10.85 1.28
C THR A 33 -0.93 -9.74 2.03
N ALA A 34 -1.64 -8.97 2.86
CA ALA A 34 -1.06 -8.00 3.79
C ALA A 34 -1.47 -8.32 5.23
N LEU A 35 -0.53 -8.16 6.14
CA LEU A 35 -0.64 -8.52 7.54
C LEU A 35 -0.07 -7.42 8.42
N THR A 36 -0.52 -7.35 9.67
CA THR A 36 0.04 -6.47 10.69
C THR A 36 1.38 -7.00 11.23
N PRO A 37 2.30 -6.11 11.65
CA PRO A 37 3.56 -6.51 12.27
C PRO A 37 3.37 -7.45 13.47
N GLY A 38 4.37 -8.31 13.72
CA GLY A 38 4.40 -9.20 14.90
C GLY A 38 4.01 -10.66 14.64
N MET A 39 4.05 -11.11 13.40
CA MET A 39 3.98 -12.53 13.04
C MET A 39 5.32 -12.98 12.44
N ASN A 40 5.69 -14.25 12.64
CA ASN A 40 6.86 -14.87 12.01
C ASN A 40 6.61 -15.15 10.51
N PHE A 41 6.02 -14.20 9.80
CA PHE A 41 5.65 -14.28 8.39
C PHE A 41 5.76 -12.87 7.77
N PRO A 42 6.15 -12.73 6.49
CA PRO A 42 6.27 -11.42 5.85
C PRO A 42 4.97 -10.61 5.92
N GLU A 43 5.07 -9.32 6.25
CA GLU A 43 3.92 -8.42 6.33
C GLU A 43 3.17 -8.26 5.01
N PHE A 44 3.84 -8.52 3.89
CA PHE A 44 3.21 -8.51 2.57
C PHE A 44 3.79 -9.60 1.69
N THR A 45 2.93 -10.26 0.92
CA THR A 45 3.31 -11.22 -0.11
C THR A 45 2.45 -11.04 -1.36
N ALA A 46 3.04 -11.29 -2.52
CA ALA A 46 2.33 -11.33 -3.79
C ALA A 46 2.73 -12.55 -4.61
N VAL A 47 1.74 -13.26 -5.16
CA VAL A 47 1.94 -14.50 -5.92
C VAL A 47 1.25 -14.40 -7.27
N GLY A 48 2.01 -14.56 -8.36
CA GLY A 48 1.46 -14.60 -9.71
C GLY A 48 1.31 -16.04 -10.20
N LEU A 49 0.12 -16.39 -10.69
CA LEU A 49 -0.26 -17.72 -11.14
C LEU A 49 -0.68 -17.68 -12.62
N VAL A 50 -0.13 -18.55 -13.47
CA VAL A 50 -0.63 -18.81 -14.82
C VAL A 50 -1.19 -20.22 -14.87
N ASP A 51 -2.48 -20.35 -15.19
CA ASP A 51 -3.21 -21.62 -15.17
C ASP A 51 -3.07 -22.37 -13.83
N GLY A 52 -3.02 -21.61 -12.73
CA GLY A 52 -2.82 -22.12 -11.38
C GLY A 52 -1.35 -22.45 -11.02
N GLN A 53 -0.42 -22.37 -11.97
CA GLN A 53 1.00 -22.56 -11.70
C GLN A 53 1.64 -21.26 -11.19
N ASN A 54 2.34 -21.31 -10.05
CA ASN A 54 3.12 -20.19 -9.55
C ASN A 54 4.33 -19.89 -10.44
N ILE A 55 4.34 -18.68 -11.00
CA ILE A 55 5.37 -18.21 -11.92
C ILE A 55 6.23 -17.11 -11.31
N VAL A 56 5.71 -16.34 -10.37
CA VAL A 56 6.40 -15.22 -9.72
C VAL A 56 5.95 -15.06 -8.27
N TYR A 57 6.86 -14.59 -7.43
CA TYR A 57 6.63 -14.40 -6.01
C TYR A 57 7.40 -13.18 -5.50
N TYR A 58 6.79 -12.43 -4.59
CA TYR A 58 7.42 -11.36 -3.85
C TYR A 58 7.02 -11.45 -2.38
N ASP A 59 7.93 -11.06 -1.48
CA ASP A 59 7.58 -10.76 -0.10
C ASP A 59 8.36 -9.56 0.46
N SER A 60 7.81 -8.98 1.52
CA SER A 60 8.37 -7.82 2.20
C SER A 60 9.63 -8.09 3.02
N SER A 61 10.05 -9.36 3.15
CA SER A 61 11.32 -9.70 3.81
C SER A 61 12.49 -9.69 2.82
N ILE A 62 12.26 -10.18 1.60
CA ILE A 62 13.26 -10.25 0.54
C ILE A 62 13.25 -8.96 -0.30
N MET A 63 12.11 -8.26 -0.37
CA MET A 63 11.92 -6.99 -1.09
C MET A 63 12.31 -7.09 -2.57
N LYS A 64 12.09 -8.25 -3.19
CA LYS A 64 12.46 -8.52 -4.58
C LYS A 64 11.46 -9.48 -5.24
N MET A 65 11.14 -9.21 -6.51
CA MET A 65 10.32 -10.09 -7.32
C MET A 65 11.17 -11.29 -7.81
N ILE A 66 10.71 -12.51 -7.52
CA ILE A 66 11.46 -13.76 -7.73
C ILE A 66 10.72 -14.64 -8.76
N PRO A 67 11.37 -14.98 -9.89
CA PRO A 67 10.81 -15.95 -10.83
C PRO A 67 10.78 -17.35 -10.21
N LYS A 68 9.66 -18.05 -10.38
CA LYS A 68 9.45 -19.44 -9.91
C LYS A 68 9.50 -20.48 -11.03
N THR A 69 9.48 -20.05 -12.29
CA THR A 69 9.63 -20.92 -13.46
C THR A 69 10.77 -20.47 -14.37
N ALA A 70 11.31 -21.38 -15.19
CA ALA A 70 12.40 -21.05 -16.10
C ALA A 70 11.94 -20.23 -17.30
N TRP A 71 10.69 -20.43 -17.75
CA TRP A 71 10.20 -19.78 -18.96
C TRP A 71 9.97 -18.28 -18.77
N ILE A 72 9.55 -17.83 -17.58
CA ILE A 72 9.33 -16.40 -17.31
C ILE A 72 10.65 -15.62 -17.35
N GLN A 73 11.78 -16.27 -17.04
CA GLN A 73 13.11 -15.64 -17.10
C GLN A 73 13.54 -15.27 -18.53
N LYS A 74 12.90 -15.85 -19.56
CA LYS A 74 13.20 -15.50 -20.96
C LYS A 74 12.90 -14.03 -21.25
N ILE A 75 12.03 -13.39 -20.46
CA ILE A 75 11.73 -11.96 -20.59
C ILE A 75 12.97 -11.07 -20.46
N ASN A 76 14.04 -11.56 -19.82
CA ASN A 76 15.33 -10.86 -19.72
C ASN A 76 15.96 -10.52 -21.08
N ALA A 77 15.64 -11.32 -22.10
CA ALA A 77 16.12 -11.07 -23.46
C ALA A 77 15.39 -9.89 -24.12
N ASP A 78 14.12 -9.69 -23.77
CA ASP A 78 13.24 -8.70 -24.38
C ASP A 78 13.23 -7.38 -23.58
N ASP A 79 13.26 -7.47 -22.25
CA ASP A 79 13.26 -6.34 -21.32
C ASP A 79 14.19 -6.62 -20.13
N LYS A 80 15.29 -5.84 -20.08
CA LYS A 80 16.32 -5.95 -19.03
C LYS A 80 15.90 -5.33 -17.70
N ASP A 81 14.98 -4.35 -17.75
CA ASP A 81 14.53 -3.61 -16.57
C ASP A 81 13.23 -4.19 -16.00
N TYR A 82 12.60 -5.16 -16.66
CA TYR A 82 11.35 -5.82 -16.24
C TYR A 82 11.29 -6.13 -14.74
N TRP A 83 12.27 -6.90 -14.21
CA TRP A 83 12.27 -7.30 -12.80
C TRP A 83 12.48 -6.13 -11.85
N LYS A 84 13.21 -5.09 -12.28
CA LYS A 84 13.43 -3.89 -11.49
C LYS A 84 12.11 -3.12 -11.39
N THR A 85 11.46 -2.87 -12.52
CA THR A 85 10.15 -2.20 -12.59
C THR A 85 9.10 -2.96 -11.79
N SER A 86 8.94 -4.27 -12.01
CA SER A 86 7.96 -5.06 -11.27
C SER A 86 8.28 -5.17 -9.77
N THR A 87 9.55 -5.13 -9.37
CA THR A 87 9.90 -5.06 -7.94
C THR A 87 9.48 -3.71 -7.34
N GLN A 88 9.70 -2.60 -8.06
CA GLN A 88 9.30 -1.27 -7.60
C GLN A 88 7.78 -1.12 -7.52
N GLU A 89 7.05 -1.63 -8.51
CA GLU A 89 5.58 -1.70 -8.49
C GLU A 89 5.10 -2.44 -7.25
N MET A 90 5.69 -3.59 -6.94
CA MET A 90 5.30 -4.39 -5.78
C MET A 90 5.64 -3.72 -4.44
N GLN A 91 6.70 -2.93 -4.38
CA GLN A 91 7.02 -2.10 -3.22
C GLN A 91 5.98 -0.99 -3.03
N SER A 92 5.51 -0.37 -4.12
CA SER A 92 4.41 0.61 -4.07
C SER A 92 3.10 -0.06 -3.61
N ASP A 93 2.73 -1.19 -4.20
CA ASP A 93 1.54 -1.96 -3.82
C ASP A 93 1.59 -2.39 -2.35
N GLN A 94 2.78 -2.72 -1.84
CA GLN A 94 2.99 -3.02 -0.43
C GLN A 94 2.66 -1.82 0.47
N GLU A 95 3.13 -0.61 0.12
CA GLU A 95 2.82 0.61 0.87
C GLU A 95 1.33 0.93 0.82
N ASP A 96 0.72 0.86 -0.38
CA ASP A 96 -0.70 1.12 -0.58
C ASP A 96 -1.58 0.13 0.18
N LEU A 97 -1.26 -1.17 0.11
CA LEU A 97 -2.01 -2.20 0.81
C LEU A 97 -1.80 -2.12 2.33
N HIS A 98 -0.63 -1.67 2.80
CA HIS A 98 -0.41 -1.37 4.21
C HIS A 98 -1.28 -0.21 4.68
N HIS A 99 -1.35 0.88 3.91
CA HIS A 99 -2.23 2.01 4.21
C HIS A 99 -3.71 1.62 4.19
N LEU A 100 -4.13 0.81 3.21
CA LEU A 100 -5.48 0.28 3.14
C LEU A 100 -5.77 -0.62 4.34
N LEU A 101 -4.84 -1.50 4.73
CA LEU A 101 -4.98 -2.37 5.89
C LEU A 101 -5.16 -1.54 7.17
N LEU A 102 -4.33 -0.52 7.40
CA LEU A 102 -4.47 0.38 8.55
C LEU A 102 -5.79 1.16 8.53
N THR A 103 -6.20 1.64 7.37
CA THR A 103 -7.46 2.39 7.18
C THR A 103 -8.65 1.50 7.45
N VAL A 104 -8.70 0.31 6.84
CA VAL A 104 -9.71 -0.71 7.10
C VAL A 104 -9.69 -1.03 8.59
N MET A 105 -8.57 -1.42 9.19
CA MET A 105 -8.47 -1.71 10.63
C MET A 105 -9.01 -0.59 11.53
N LYS A 106 -8.77 0.67 11.16
CA LYS A 106 -9.31 1.85 11.86
C LYS A 106 -10.83 1.99 11.64
N ASP A 107 -11.30 1.85 10.41
CA ASP A 107 -12.69 2.07 10.00
C ASP A 107 -13.62 0.95 10.43
N VAL A 108 -13.19 -0.33 10.31
CA VAL A 108 -13.93 -1.45 10.90
C VAL A 108 -13.85 -1.45 12.42
N ASN A 109 -13.01 -0.59 13.04
CA ASN A 109 -12.80 -0.51 14.47
C ASN A 109 -12.97 -1.88 15.10
N HIS A 110 -12.16 -2.85 14.67
CA HIS A 110 -12.16 -4.19 15.23
C HIS A 110 -11.96 -3.98 16.72
N THR A 111 -13.07 -4.05 17.46
CA THR A 111 -13.30 -3.14 18.59
C THR A 111 -12.17 -3.41 19.55
N LYS A 112 -11.34 -2.40 19.85
CA LYS A 112 -10.23 -2.60 20.78
C LYS A 112 -10.86 -2.99 22.12
N VAL A 113 -10.95 -4.30 22.37
CA VAL A 113 -11.61 -4.83 23.56
C VAL A 113 -10.53 -5.01 24.62
N PRO A 114 -10.68 -4.35 25.79
CA PRO A 114 -9.71 -4.51 26.86
C PRO A 114 -9.74 -5.92 27.44
N PRO A 115 -8.56 -6.45 27.84
CA PRO A 115 -8.49 -7.73 28.50
C PRO A 115 -9.19 -7.67 29.85
N THR A 116 -10.03 -8.67 30.10
CA THR A 116 -10.48 -8.98 31.45
C THR A 116 -9.39 -9.78 32.13
N ALA A 117 -8.80 -9.22 33.18
CA ALA A 117 -7.72 -9.83 33.93
C ALA A 117 -8.26 -10.54 35.18
N SER A 118 -7.82 -11.77 35.40
CA SER A 118 -8.06 -12.50 36.63
C SER A 118 -6.75 -13.09 37.14
N VAL A 119 -6.49 -12.92 38.44
CA VAL A 119 -5.35 -13.55 39.12
C VAL A 119 -5.91 -14.60 40.06
N PHE A 120 -5.47 -15.84 39.90
CA PHE A 120 -5.91 -16.94 40.75
C PHE A 120 -4.72 -17.78 41.21
N GLN A 121 -4.78 -18.17 42.48
CA GLN A 121 -3.88 -19.14 43.07
C GLN A 121 -4.70 -20.38 43.43
N LYS A 122 -4.28 -21.55 42.97
CA LYS A 122 -4.89 -22.80 43.40
C LYS A 122 -4.43 -23.11 44.82
N HIS A 123 -5.35 -23.47 45.72
CA HIS A 123 -5.02 -23.78 47.12
C HIS A 123 -3.83 -24.75 47.21
N SER A 124 -2.82 -24.39 48.01
CA SER A 124 -1.56 -25.12 48.19
C SER A 124 -0.69 -25.30 46.94
N SER A 125 -0.96 -24.57 45.85
CA SER A 125 -0.05 -24.47 44.70
C SER A 125 0.94 -23.31 44.88
N PRO A 126 2.23 -23.51 44.56
CA PRO A 126 3.18 -22.40 44.44
C PRO A 126 2.90 -21.52 43.19
N GLU A 127 2.08 -22.01 42.25
CA GLU A 127 1.78 -21.30 41.02
C GLU A 127 0.67 -20.27 41.20
N VAL A 128 0.97 -19.02 40.84
CA VAL A 128 0.01 -17.93 40.70
C VAL A 128 -0.21 -17.68 39.21
N VAL A 129 -1.47 -17.70 38.76
CA VAL A 129 -1.80 -17.58 37.35
C VAL A 129 -2.51 -16.25 37.10
N CYS A 130 -1.98 -15.47 36.16
CA CYS A 130 -2.67 -14.34 35.57
C CYS A 130 -3.28 -14.76 34.23
N HIS A 131 -4.60 -14.67 34.13
CA HIS A 131 -5.36 -14.96 32.92
C HIS A 131 -6.01 -13.69 32.38
N ALA A 132 -5.56 -13.30 31.20
CA ALA A 132 -6.16 -12.25 30.39
C ALA A 132 -7.04 -12.91 29.32
N THR A 133 -8.30 -12.49 29.19
CA THR A 133 -9.24 -13.05 28.19
C THR A 133 -10.20 -11.99 27.66
N GLY A 134 -10.87 -12.27 26.55
CA GLY A 134 -11.87 -11.41 25.95
C GLY A 134 -11.29 -10.17 25.25
N PHE A 135 -10.00 -10.17 24.93
CA PHE A 135 -9.35 -9.01 24.32
C PHE A 135 -9.18 -9.12 22.81
N PHE A 136 -9.08 -7.95 22.17
CA PHE A 136 -8.73 -7.81 20.77
C PHE A 136 -8.00 -6.46 20.60
N PRO A 137 -6.87 -6.36 19.86
CA PRO A 137 -6.22 -7.38 19.01
C PRO A 137 -5.39 -8.42 19.78
N LYS A 138 -4.84 -9.43 19.08
CA LYS A 138 -4.09 -10.56 19.70
C LYS A 138 -2.81 -10.18 20.45
N THR A 139 -2.23 -9.02 20.16
CA THR A 139 -0.94 -8.59 20.72
C THR A 139 -1.13 -8.03 22.13
N VAL A 140 -0.70 -8.79 23.12
CA VAL A 140 -0.74 -8.43 24.55
C VAL A 140 0.57 -8.78 25.24
N MET A 141 1.04 -7.88 26.10
CA MET A 141 2.18 -8.12 26.99
C MET A 141 1.70 -8.27 28.43
N ILE A 142 2.22 -9.26 29.13
CA ILE A 142 1.87 -9.57 30.52
C ILE A 142 3.19 -9.65 31.29
N THR A 143 3.35 -8.81 32.30
CA THR A 143 4.50 -8.79 33.21
C THR A 143 4.03 -8.97 34.65
N TRP A 144 4.96 -9.35 35.52
CA TRP A 144 4.72 -9.46 36.95
C TRP A 144 5.51 -8.40 37.69
N GLN A 145 4.92 -7.84 38.73
CA GLN A 145 5.58 -6.95 39.66
C GLN A 145 5.52 -7.50 41.07
N LYS A 146 6.65 -7.46 41.78
CA LYS A 146 6.75 -7.73 43.21
C LYS A 146 7.00 -6.40 43.92
N ASP A 147 6.04 -5.96 44.71
CA ASP A 147 6.08 -4.68 45.43
C ASP A 147 6.38 -3.47 44.52
N GLY A 148 5.97 -3.55 43.25
CA GLY A 148 6.17 -2.51 42.23
C GLY A 148 7.45 -2.65 41.39
N GLU A 149 8.30 -3.63 41.66
CA GLU A 149 9.50 -3.93 40.86
C GLU A 149 9.24 -5.09 39.90
N ASP A 150 9.72 -4.98 38.66
CA ASP A 150 9.44 -5.97 37.61
C ASP A 150 10.16 -7.31 37.85
N VAL A 151 9.39 -8.39 37.83
CA VAL A 151 9.86 -9.78 38.02
C VAL A 151 9.92 -10.48 36.67
N HIS A 152 11.08 -11.04 36.36
CA HIS A 152 11.33 -11.78 35.13
C HIS A 152 11.70 -13.25 35.40
N GLU A 153 12.14 -13.58 36.61
CA GLU A 153 12.47 -14.94 37.03
C GLU A 153 11.22 -15.75 37.38
N ASP A 154 11.24 -17.07 37.13
CA ASP A 154 10.15 -18.01 37.42
C ASP A 154 8.79 -17.66 36.79
N VAL A 155 8.82 -16.90 35.70
CA VAL A 155 7.66 -16.52 34.88
C VAL A 155 7.57 -17.41 33.63
N GLU A 156 6.49 -18.17 33.51
CA GLU A 156 6.11 -18.90 32.30
C GLU A 156 4.98 -18.15 31.57
N LEU A 157 5.29 -17.59 30.40
CA LEU A 157 4.30 -16.96 29.52
C LEU A 157 3.81 -17.96 28.46
N ARG A 158 2.53 -18.30 28.49
CA ARG A 158 1.93 -19.20 27.50
C ARG A 158 1.51 -18.47 26.22
N GLU A 159 1.31 -19.24 25.16
CA GLU A 159 0.84 -18.75 23.86
C GLU A 159 -0.54 -18.08 23.95
N THR A 160 -0.80 -17.16 23.02
CA THR A 160 -2.12 -16.53 22.86
C THR A 160 -3.04 -17.48 22.10
N LEU A 161 -4.19 -17.81 22.69
CA LEU A 161 -5.19 -18.71 22.10
C LEU A 161 -6.43 -17.94 21.64
N PRO A 162 -7.06 -18.34 20.53
CA PRO A 162 -8.33 -17.76 20.10
C PRO A 162 -9.51 -18.33 20.91
N ASN A 163 -10.52 -17.50 21.15
CA ASN A 163 -11.82 -17.89 21.69
C ASN A 163 -12.84 -18.11 20.55
N GLN A 164 -13.97 -18.76 20.87
CA GLN A 164 -15.03 -19.03 19.89
C GLN A 164 -15.74 -17.76 19.39
N ASP A 165 -15.72 -16.69 20.18
CA ASP A 165 -16.30 -15.39 19.86
C ASP A 165 -15.36 -14.48 19.03
N GLY A 166 -14.17 -14.97 18.66
CA GLY A 166 -13.16 -14.23 17.91
C GLY A 166 -12.25 -13.34 18.78
N SER A 167 -12.44 -13.30 20.10
CA SER A 167 -11.50 -12.68 21.04
C SER A 167 -10.30 -13.58 21.35
N PHE A 168 -9.31 -13.05 22.07
CA PHE A 168 -8.11 -13.78 22.44
C PHE A 168 -7.99 -13.97 23.95
N GLN A 169 -7.21 -14.98 24.35
CA GLN A 169 -6.83 -15.24 25.73
C GLN A 169 -5.35 -15.59 25.85
N LYS A 170 -4.74 -15.26 26.99
CA LYS A 170 -3.34 -15.56 27.30
C LYS A 170 -3.17 -15.77 28.80
N ARG A 171 -2.26 -16.68 29.19
CA ARG A 171 -1.93 -16.96 30.59
C ARG A 171 -0.45 -16.73 30.87
N SER A 172 -0.16 -16.13 32.02
CA SER A 172 1.18 -16.02 32.60
C SER A 172 1.16 -16.69 33.97
N ILE A 173 2.14 -17.55 34.23
CA ILE A 173 2.24 -18.33 35.47
C ILE A 173 3.52 -17.90 36.17
N LEU A 174 3.41 -17.49 37.42
CA LEU A 174 4.54 -17.15 38.27
C LEU A 174 4.64 -18.19 39.39
N THR A 175 5.83 -18.76 39.59
CA THR A 175 6.07 -19.71 40.68
C THR A 175 6.60 -18.97 41.90
N VAL A 176 5.87 -19.02 43.02
CA VAL A 176 6.21 -18.30 44.25
C VAL A 176 6.05 -19.20 45.48
N SER A 177 6.91 -19.05 46.47
CA SER A 177 6.77 -19.74 47.75
C SER A 177 5.55 -19.24 48.54
N ALA A 178 4.95 -20.11 49.36
CA ALA A 178 3.81 -19.72 50.21
C ALA A 178 4.17 -18.69 51.28
N GLU A 179 5.45 -18.61 51.67
CA GLU A 179 5.96 -17.62 52.60
C GLU A 179 6.11 -16.25 51.93
N ASP A 180 6.64 -16.21 50.71
CA ASP A 180 6.82 -14.97 49.96
C ASP A 180 5.48 -14.32 49.59
N LEU A 181 4.46 -15.12 49.28
CA LEU A 181 3.11 -14.62 48.98
C LEU A 181 2.42 -13.98 50.20
N GLN A 182 2.82 -14.34 51.41
CA GLN A 182 2.30 -13.69 52.63
C GLN A 182 3.05 -12.39 52.95
N LYS A 183 4.28 -12.24 52.46
CA LYS A 183 5.17 -11.13 52.80
C LYS A 183 5.19 -10.02 51.74
N HIS A 184 4.98 -10.36 50.48
CA HIS A 184 5.10 -9.44 49.36
C HIS A 184 3.84 -9.43 48.51
N THR A 185 3.60 -8.32 47.83
CA THR A 185 2.45 -8.16 46.94
C THR A 185 2.86 -8.39 45.50
N TYR A 186 2.29 -9.41 44.86
CA TYR A 186 2.52 -9.72 43.46
C TYR A 186 1.37 -9.21 42.60
N THR A 187 1.68 -8.39 41.60
CA THR A 187 0.70 -7.76 40.70
C THR A 187 0.98 -8.18 39.26
N CYS A 188 -0.06 -8.63 38.56
CA CYS A 188 0.00 -8.86 37.12
C CYS A 188 -0.29 -7.56 36.37
N VAL A 189 0.67 -7.10 35.57
CA VAL A 189 0.56 -5.89 34.77
C VAL A 189 0.34 -6.27 33.31
N ILE A 190 -0.75 -5.78 32.73
CA ILE A 190 -1.13 -6.09 31.34
C ILE A 190 -1.03 -4.82 30.51
N GLN A 191 -0.26 -4.90 29.42
CA GLN A 191 -0.16 -3.85 28.42
C GLN A 191 -0.84 -4.31 27.14
N HIS A 192 -1.81 -3.51 26.69
CA HIS A 192 -2.61 -3.81 25.52
C HIS A 192 -3.05 -2.52 24.85
N SER A 193 -3.08 -2.51 23.51
CA SER A 193 -3.37 -1.31 22.70
C SER A 193 -4.77 -0.70 22.93
N SER A 194 -5.68 -1.42 23.58
CA SER A 194 -7.01 -0.89 24.00
C SER A 194 -6.98 -0.09 25.30
N LEU A 195 -5.89 -0.21 26.08
CA LEU A 195 -5.71 0.48 27.36
C LEU A 195 -4.95 1.80 27.18
N GLU A 196 -4.38 2.04 26.01
CA GLU A 196 -3.75 3.30 25.64
C GLU A 196 -4.80 4.41 25.55
N LYS A 197 -4.56 5.52 26.25
CA LYS A 197 -5.39 6.73 26.10
C LYS A 197 -5.22 7.26 24.67
N PRO A 198 -6.28 7.79 24.03
CA PRO A 198 -6.14 8.46 22.76
C PRO A 198 -5.06 9.54 22.88
N PRO A 199 -4.21 9.75 21.86
CA PRO A 199 -3.24 10.83 21.88
C PRO A 199 -3.98 12.13 22.22
N SER A 200 -3.56 12.79 23.31
CA SER A 200 -3.95 14.17 23.55
C SER A 200 -3.59 14.95 22.29
N GLU A 201 -4.59 15.56 21.64
CA GLU A 201 -4.45 16.39 20.44
C GLU A 201 -3.16 17.22 20.54
N GLY A 202 -2.16 16.81 19.78
CA GLY A 202 -0.96 17.61 19.57
C GLY A 202 -1.36 18.93 18.91
N PRO A 203 -0.54 19.98 19.06
CA PRO A 203 -0.88 21.30 18.53
C PRO A 203 -1.20 21.16 17.03
N ASN A 204 -2.37 21.70 16.65
CA ASN A 204 -2.78 21.87 15.25
C ASN A 204 -1.61 22.52 14.49
N LEU A 205 -0.80 21.72 13.79
CA LEU A 205 0.11 22.22 12.78
C LEU A 205 -0.72 22.51 11.53
N ARG A 206 -1.56 23.55 11.62
CA ARG A 206 -2.16 24.21 10.47
C ARG A 206 -1.06 25.04 9.81
N GLY A 207 -0.07 24.35 9.27
CA GLY A 207 0.97 24.87 8.40
C GLY A 207 0.39 25.22 7.04
N GLY A 208 -0.61 26.10 7.01
CA GLY A 208 -0.83 26.90 5.82
C GLY A 208 0.34 27.87 5.75
N ALA A 209 1.08 27.87 4.64
CA ALA A 209 2.10 28.89 4.38
C ALA A 209 1.52 30.27 4.74
N PRO A 210 2.25 31.12 5.48
CA PRO A 210 1.71 32.41 5.91
C PRO A 210 1.19 33.13 4.67
N ILE A 211 -0.05 33.58 4.70
CA ILE A 211 -0.77 34.17 3.56
C ILE A 211 0.08 35.27 2.88
N GLY A 212 0.98 35.91 3.63
CA GLY A 212 1.98 36.87 3.12
C GLY A 212 2.97 36.32 2.08
N ILE A 213 3.36 35.04 2.13
CA ILE A 213 4.26 34.43 1.13
C ILE A 213 3.53 34.23 -0.21
N ILE A 214 2.26 33.81 -0.16
CA ILE A 214 1.44 33.62 -1.36
C ILE A 214 1.16 34.97 -2.02
N VAL A 215 0.79 35.99 -1.23
CA VAL A 215 0.58 37.35 -1.75
C VAL A 215 1.90 37.93 -2.30
N GLY A 216 3.02 37.73 -1.61
CA GLY A 216 4.34 38.17 -2.07
C GLY A 216 4.73 37.54 -3.40
N ALA A 217 4.57 36.22 -3.56
CA ALA A 217 4.87 35.52 -4.80
C ALA A 217 4.00 35.97 -5.98
N VAL A 218 2.70 36.21 -5.74
CA VAL A 218 1.79 36.72 -6.77
C VAL A 218 2.16 38.13 -7.21
N VAL A 219 2.50 39.02 -6.26
CA VAL A 219 2.92 40.39 -6.59
C VAL A 219 4.23 40.38 -7.38
N VAL A 220 5.21 39.57 -6.99
CA VAL A 220 6.48 39.43 -7.73
C VAL A 220 6.22 38.91 -9.15
N LEU A 221 5.37 37.90 -9.32
CA LEU A 221 5.00 37.39 -10.65
C LEU A 221 4.32 38.47 -11.51
N LEU A 222 3.39 39.24 -10.95
CA LEU A 222 2.70 40.32 -11.67
C LEU A 222 3.68 41.44 -12.09
N VAL A 223 4.63 41.80 -11.22
CA VAL A 223 5.68 42.78 -11.57
C VAL A 223 6.57 42.26 -12.68
N LEU A 224 7.00 41.00 -12.63
CA LEU A 224 7.80 40.39 -13.69
C LEU A 224 7.06 40.37 -15.04
N VAL A 225 5.77 40.02 -15.04
CA VAL A 225 4.93 40.05 -16.25
C VAL A 225 4.82 41.48 -16.80
N ALA A 226 4.60 42.47 -15.94
CA ALA A 226 4.53 43.88 -16.36
C ALA A 226 5.85 44.38 -16.95
N VAL A 227 7.00 44.01 -16.36
CA VAL A 227 8.33 44.34 -16.88
C VAL A 227 8.57 43.70 -18.25
N VAL A 228 8.23 42.41 -18.41
CA VAL A 228 8.36 41.70 -19.69
C VAL A 228 7.47 42.34 -20.76
N ALA A 229 6.21 42.65 -20.43
CA ALA A 229 5.29 43.33 -21.33
C ALA A 229 5.83 44.72 -21.73
N GLY A 230 6.36 45.48 -20.77
CA GLY A 230 7.02 46.77 -21.01
C GLY A 230 8.20 46.65 -21.97
N ILE A 231 9.09 45.67 -21.76
CA ILE A 231 10.24 45.41 -22.65
C ILE A 231 9.78 45.06 -24.06
N VAL A 232 8.75 44.20 -24.20
CA VAL A 232 8.22 43.80 -25.51
C VAL A 232 7.63 45.00 -26.25
N VAL A 233 6.82 45.82 -25.57
CA VAL A 233 6.27 47.05 -26.14
C VAL A 233 7.38 48.02 -26.52
N TRP A 234 8.42 48.14 -25.69
CA TRP A 234 9.52 49.06 -25.97
C TRP A 234 10.32 48.60 -27.20
N LYS A 235 10.60 47.30 -27.30
CA LYS A 235 11.28 46.70 -28.45
C LYS A 235 10.44 46.81 -29.73
N LYS A 236 9.12 46.64 -29.63
CA LYS A 236 8.18 46.84 -30.75
C LYS A 236 8.17 48.30 -31.23
N LYS A 237 8.18 49.28 -30.32
CA LYS A 237 8.20 50.71 -30.66
C LYS A 237 9.57 51.14 -31.20
N LYS A 238 10.69 50.60 -30.69
CA LYS A 238 12.03 50.82 -31.26
C LYS A 238 12.12 50.30 -32.70
N ASN A 239 11.70 49.04 -32.93
CA ASN A 239 11.69 48.45 -34.28
C ASN A 239 10.73 49.16 -35.24
N SER A 240 9.63 49.73 -34.74
CA SER A 240 8.72 50.55 -35.56
C SER A 240 9.30 51.92 -35.91
N GLY A 241 10.11 52.51 -35.02
CA GLY A 241 10.82 53.76 -35.29
C GLY A 241 11.95 53.59 -36.30
N GLU A 242 12.66 52.46 -36.24
CA GLU A 242 13.74 52.12 -37.17
C GLU A 242 13.22 51.86 -38.59
N ARG A 243 12.13 51.08 -38.74
CA ARG A 243 11.44 50.90 -40.03
C ARG A 243 10.86 52.19 -40.61
N ARG A 244 10.42 53.13 -39.76
CA ARG A 244 9.89 54.43 -40.22
C ARG A 244 11.00 55.35 -40.74
N LYS A 245 12.20 55.32 -40.13
CA LYS A 245 13.38 56.03 -40.62
C LYS A 245 13.92 55.44 -41.93
N GLU A 246 13.96 54.11 -42.05
CA GLU A 246 14.38 53.44 -43.29
C GLU A 246 13.41 53.72 -44.46
N ALA A 247 12.10 53.78 -44.18
CA ALA A 247 11.10 54.17 -45.18
C ALA A 247 11.21 55.64 -45.60
N ASP A 248 11.54 56.56 -44.68
CA ASP A 248 11.70 57.99 -44.98
C ASP A 248 12.98 58.25 -45.80
N VAL A 249 14.08 57.53 -45.51
CA VAL A 249 15.32 57.58 -46.30
C VAL A 249 15.09 57.07 -47.73
N LYS A 250 14.39 55.93 -47.90
CA LYS A 250 14.02 55.41 -49.23
C LYS A 250 13.08 56.34 -49.99
N PHE A 251 12.16 57.02 -49.30
CA PHE A 251 11.25 57.97 -49.94
C PHE A 251 11.95 59.27 -50.37
N SER A 252 12.96 59.72 -49.62
CA SER A 252 13.83 60.84 -50.01
C SER A 252 14.67 60.48 -51.24
N GLU A 253 15.31 59.31 -51.25
CA GLU A 253 16.21 58.87 -52.34
C GLU A 253 15.46 58.65 -53.67
N ASN A 254 14.23 58.14 -53.63
CA ASN A 254 13.38 58.02 -54.83
C ASN A 254 12.85 59.38 -55.36
N ARG A 255 12.91 60.45 -54.56
CA ARG A 255 12.48 61.79 -55.01
C ARG A 255 13.60 62.57 -55.72
N PHE A 256 14.86 62.28 -55.41
CA PHE A 256 16.02 62.90 -56.06
C PHE A 256 16.38 62.28 -57.42
N THR A 257 15.91 61.07 -57.73
CA THR A 257 16.20 60.37 -58.99
C THR A 257 15.27 60.73 -60.15
N LEU A 258 14.19 61.50 -59.92
CA LEU A 258 13.19 61.85 -60.93
C LEU A 258 13.29 63.28 -61.51
N SER A 259 14.34 64.07 -61.20
CA SER A 259 14.46 65.46 -61.70
C SER A 259 15.66 65.76 -62.61
N ASN A 260 16.30 64.76 -63.22
CA ASN A 260 17.30 64.98 -64.28
C ASN A 260 16.93 64.15 -65.52
N SER A 261 16.05 64.69 -66.35
CA SER A 261 15.89 64.42 -67.79
C SER A 261 15.09 65.57 -68.41
#